data_AF-A0A2D8EV62-F1
#
_entry.id   AF-A0A2D8EV62-F1
#
_cell.length_a   1.000
_cell.length_b   1.000
_cell.length_c   1.000
_cell.angle_alpha   90.00
_cell.angle_beta   90.00
_cell.angle_gamma   90.00
#
_symmetry.space_group_name_H-M   'P 1'
#
loop_
_entity.id
_entity.type
_entity.pdbx_description
1 polymer ?
#
loop_
_entity_poly.entity_id
_entity_poly.type
_entity_poly.pdbx_seq_one_letter_code
_entity_poly.pdbx_strand_id
1 'polypeptide(L)'
;MVHEDGSEFIYAKTMTLRPFMQRFMLRRYVANIGAKDGQPKGSFHRTIMADTLNMDLKDNTGKFNCGKPSGYVEDFKALSPDMQDLIRQIKRVRVIFGTVSFEDAVDQNGQPVGDKVTAAYPFIWEIDNKDAFKTLGDRFAEYSAKSKLPLQYVMHFDNTIENPLPNGSKFYTPTAKVDFSEEFEITEEDEKLFHDFNDFIKNFNDYICKQWEEKVQTEQKNPSAADVETVEDFIDIDVDK
;
A
#
# COMPACT_ATOMS: atom_id res chain seq x y z
N MET A 1 14.87 -23.56 -1.25
CA MET A 1 13.62 -24.02 -1.89
C MET A 1 12.98 -22.80 -2.52
N VAL A 2 12.70 -22.84 -3.82
CA VAL A 2 11.89 -21.80 -4.47
C VAL A 2 10.47 -21.94 -3.95
N HIS A 3 9.82 -20.85 -3.56
CA HIS A 3 8.42 -20.90 -3.13
C HIS A 3 7.54 -21.42 -4.27
N GLU A 4 6.35 -21.96 -3.98
CA GLU A 4 5.44 -22.50 -5.01
C GLU A 4 5.11 -21.50 -6.13
N ASP A 5 5.33 -20.21 -5.90
CA ASP A 5 5.13 -19.11 -6.84
C ASP A 5 6.39 -18.68 -7.62
N GLY A 6 7.54 -19.33 -7.42
CA GLY A 6 8.79 -18.95 -8.08
C GLY A 6 9.61 -17.90 -7.32
N SER A 7 9.16 -17.43 -6.15
CA SER A 7 9.83 -16.34 -5.41
C SER A 7 11.10 -16.81 -4.71
N GLU A 8 12.09 -15.91 -4.70
CA GLU A 8 13.35 -16.05 -3.96
C GLU A 8 13.46 -14.98 -2.87
N PHE A 9 13.92 -15.37 -1.68
CA PHE A 9 14.16 -14.45 -0.58
C PHE A 9 15.62 -14.04 -0.53
N ILE A 10 15.82 -12.73 -0.44
CA ILE A 10 17.14 -12.09 -0.36
C ILE A 10 17.20 -11.32 0.95
N TYR A 11 18.32 -11.46 1.65
CA TYR A 11 18.58 -10.85 2.94
C TYR A 11 19.83 -9.99 2.83
N ALA A 12 19.75 -8.77 3.35
CA ALA A 12 20.87 -7.85 3.41
C ALA A 12 20.85 -7.06 4.72
N LYS A 13 22.01 -6.62 5.17
CA LYS A 13 22.11 -5.77 6.38
C LYS A 13 21.80 -4.30 6.06
N THR A 14 22.20 -3.86 4.88
CA THR A 14 22.05 -2.49 4.41
C THR A 14 21.37 -2.48 3.05
N MET A 15 20.69 -1.38 2.76
CA MET A 15 19.98 -1.16 1.50
C MET A 15 20.11 0.31 1.10
N THR A 16 20.35 0.55 -0.18
CA THR A 16 20.30 1.88 -0.78
C THR A 16 19.11 1.96 -1.73
N LEU A 17 18.28 2.98 -1.52
CA LEU A 17 17.04 3.22 -2.25
C LEU A 17 17.14 4.54 -3.01
N ARG A 18 16.95 4.53 -4.33
CA ARG A 18 16.70 5.73 -5.13
C ARG A 18 15.20 5.83 -5.42
N PRO A 19 14.42 6.65 -4.68
CA PRO A 19 12.98 6.74 -4.85
C PRO A 19 12.61 7.55 -6.10
N PHE A 20 11.64 7.08 -6.88
CA PHE A 20 11.12 7.80 -8.04
C PHE A 20 9.81 8.51 -7.70
N MET A 21 8.89 7.77 -7.08
CA MET A 21 7.61 8.30 -6.67
C MET A 21 7.04 7.51 -5.50
N GLN A 22 5.95 8.04 -4.96
CA GLN A 22 5.14 7.35 -3.96
C GLN A 22 3.65 7.44 -4.29
N ARG A 23 2.92 6.42 -3.88
CA ARG A 23 1.46 6.37 -3.87
C ARG A 23 0.97 5.90 -2.51
N PHE A 24 -0.32 6.06 -2.28
CA PHE A 24 -0.99 5.61 -1.09
C PHE A 24 -2.22 4.79 -1.44
N MET A 25 -2.48 3.77 -0.63
CA MET A 25 -3.71 3.00 -0.68
C MET A 25 -4.15 2.60 0.74
N LEU A 26 -5.41 2.23 0.88
CA LEU A 26 -5.91 1.55 2.08
C LEU A 26 -5.95 0.06 1.82
N ARG A 27 -5.64 -0.73 2.86
CA ARG A 27 -5.68 -2.18 2.80
C ARG A 27 -6.14 -2.78 4.13
N ARG A 28 -6.92 -3.86 4.07
CA ARG A 28 -7.14 -4.76 5.20
C ARG A 28 -7.21 -6.21 4.74
N TYR A 29 -6.86 -7.13 5.63
CA TYR A 29 -7.05 -8.56 5.41
C TYR A 29 -8.34 -9.02 6.09
N VAL A 30 -9.18 -9.74 5.36
CA VAL A 30 -10.38 -10.38 5.89
C VAL A 30 -10.15 -11.88 5.87
N ALA A 31 -10.00 -12.47 7.05
CA ALA A 31 -9.78 -13.90 7.21
C ALA A 31 -11.06 -14.70 6.89
N ASN A 32 -10.90 -15.79 6.17
CA ASN A 32 -11.92 -16.82 6.00
C ASN A 32 -11.74 -17.87 7.10
N ILE A 33 -12.42 -17.67 8.22
CA ILE A 33 -12.32 -18.53 9.41
C ILE A 33 -12.78 -19.98 9.13
N GLY A 34 -13.59 -20.19 8.10
CA GLY A 34 -14.10 -21.51 7.69
C GLY A 34 -13.37 -22.13 6.50
N ALA A 35 -12.19 -21.62 6.12
CA ALA A 35 -11.45 -22.13 4.96
C ALA A 35 -11.10 -23.62 5.13
N LYS A 36 -11.50 -24.44 4.15
CA LYS A 36 -11.10 -25.85 4.06
C LYS A 36 -9.73 -25.98 3.37
N ASP A 37 -9.09 -27.14 3.49
CA ASP A 37 -7.84 -27.42 2.78
C ASP A 37 -7.98 -27.15 1.28
N GLY A 38 -7.04 -26.37 0.74
CA GLY A 38 -7.05 -25.91 -0.66
C GLY A 38 -7.89 -24.66 -0.95
N GLN A 39 -8.63 -24.12 0.04
CA GLN A 39 -9.36 -22.85 -0.13
C GLN A 39 -8.54 -21.64 0.34
N PRO A 40 -8.78 -20.45 -0.24
CA PRO A 40 -8.16 -19.21 0.25
C PRO A 40 -8.50 -18.97 1.73
N LYS A 41 -7.46 -18.77 2.54
CA LYS A 41 -7.58 -18.47 3.99
C LYS A 41 -8.16 -17.08 4.29
N GLY A 42 -8.37 -16.27 3.26
CA GLY A 42 -8.91 -14.92 3.35
C GLY A 42 -8.63 -14.12 2.10
N SER A 43 -9.00 -12.86 2.11
CA SER A 43 -8.81 -11.93 0.99
C SER A 43 -8.32 -10.57 1.48
N PHE A 44 -7.58 -9.88 0.62
CA PHE A 44 -7.22 -8.49 0.85
C PHE A 44 -8.28 -7.59 0.24
N HIS A 45 -8.85 -6.72 1.06
CA HIS A 45 -9.59 -5.56 0.60
C HIS A 45 -8.60 -4.44 0.41
N ARG A 46 -8.55 -3.83 -0.77
CA ARG A 46 -7.60 -2.78 -1.10
C ARG A 46 -8.21 -1.74 -2.01
N THR A 47 -7.79 -0.49 -1.84
CA THR A 47 -8.21 0.61 -2.72
C THR A 47 -7.29 0.73 -3.93
N ILE A 48 -7.70 1.57 -4.88
CA ILE A 48 -6.77 2.15 -5.85
C ILE A 48 -5.59 2.84 -5.13
N MET A 49 -4.47 2.94 -5.84
CA MET A 49 -3.31 3.76 -5.49
C MET A 49 -3.55 5.20 -5.93
N ALA A 50 -3.35 6.16 -5.02
CA ALA A 50 -3.54 7.59 -5.25
C ALA A 50 -2.39 8.43 -4.67
N ASP A 51 -2.33 9.71 -5.01
CA ASP A 51 -1.33 10.65 -4.46
C ASP A 51 -1.61 11.05 -3.00
N THR A 52 -2.83 10.80 -2.51
CA THR A 52 -3.25 11.12 -1.16
C THR A 52 -4.32 10.15 -0.66
N LEU A 53 -4.48 10.07 0.66
CA LEU A 53 -5.56 9.34 1.33
C LEU A 53 -6.71 10.26 1.79
N ASN A 54 -6.67 11.55 1.40
CA ASN A 54 -7.65 12.57 1.81
C ASN A 54 -8.85 12.64 0.86
N MET A 55 -9.16 11.54 0.17
CA MET A 55 -10.28 11.42 -0.75
C MET A 55 -10.86 10.01 -0.66
N ASP A 56 -12.06 9.84 -1.21
CA ASP A 56 -12.65 8.51 -1.31
C ASP A 56 -12.00 7.71 -2.44
N LEU A 57 -11.53 6.52 -2.09
CA LEU A 57 -10.84 5.62 -3.00
C LEU A 57 -11.69 4.37 -3.21
N LYS A 58 -12.01 4.06 -4.47
CA LYS A 58 -12.67 2.81 -4.84
C LYS A 58 -11.86 1.62 -4.34
N ASP A 59 -12.54 0.61 -3.83
CA ASP A 59 -11.94 -0.66 -3.43
C ASP A 59 -12.48 -1.86 -4.22
N ASN A 60 -11.74 -2.96 -4.14
CA ASN A 60 -12.07 -4.20 -4.84
C ASN A 60 -13.31 -4.94 -4.30
N THR A 61 -14.04 -4.36 -3.36
CA THR A 61 -15.28 -4.92 -2.82
C THR A 61 -16.54 -4.23 -3.32
N GLY A 62 -16.40 -3.28 -4.26
CA GLY A 62 -17.52 -2.46 -4.73
C GLY A 62 -17.82 -1.27 -3.83
N LYS A 63 -16.98 -1.02 -2.81
CA LYS A 63 -17.15 0.04 -1.82
C LYS A 63 -16.03 1.07 -1.94
N PHE A 64 -15.99 1.97 -0.97
CA PHE A 64 -14.92 2.96 -0.82
C PHE A 64 -14.14 2.71 0.46
N ASN A 65 -12.86 3.05 0.42
CA ASN A 65 -11.96 3.11 1.56
C ASN A 65 -11.90 1.81 2.40
N CYS A 66 -12.11 0.65 1.78
CA CYS A 66 -12.20 -0.65 2.44
C CYS A 66 -13.33 -0.74 3.49
N GLY A 67 -14.35 0.10 3.36
CA GLY A 67 -15.48 0.24 4.29
C GLY A 67 -15.31 1.33 5.35
N LYS A 68 -14.19 2.07 5.37
CA LYS A 68 -14.06 3.23 6.27
C LYS A 68 -15.05 4.32 5.82
N PRO A 69 -15.82 4.92 6.75
CA PRO A 69 -16.66 6.07 6.44
C PRO A 69 -15.87 7.23 5.82
N SER A 70 -16.47 7.86 4.82
CA SER A 70 -15.95 9.07 4.17
C SER A 70 -15.93 10.24 5.16
N GLY A 71 -15.03 11.19 4.92
CA GLY A 71 -14.91 12.39 5.74
C GLY A 71 -14.19 12.22 7.07
N TYR A 72 -14.28 13.28 7.89
CA TYR A 72 -13.66 13.37 9.20
C TYR A 72 -14.51 12.68 10.26
N VAL A 73 -13.89 11.81 11.06
CA VAL A 73 -14.51 11.20 12.22
C VAL A 73 -14.11 12.05 13.43
N GLU A 74 -15.04 12.87 13.91
CA GLU A 74 -14.79 13.79 15.04
C GLU A 74 -14.59 13.04 16.35
N ASP A 75 -15.50 12.11 16.68
CA ASP A 75 -15.35 11.24 17.84
C ASP A 75 -15.34 9.76 17.43
N PHE A 76 -14.13 9.21 17.33
CA PHE A 76 -13.93 7.78 17.06
C PHE A 76 -14.58 6.88 18.10
N LYS A 77 -14.70 7.33 19.36
CA LYS A 77 -15.29 6.53 20.44
C LYS A 77 -16.81 6.50 20.39
N ALA A 78 -17.44 7.45 19.70
CA ALA A 78 -18.88 7.49 19.50
C ALA A 78 -19.35 6.50 18.41
N LEU A 79 -18.43 5.95 17.60
CA LEU A 79 -18.75 4.92 16.61
C LEU A 79 -19.10 3.59 17.27
N SER A 80 -19.91 2.76 16.58
CA SER A 80 -20.21 1.40 17.02
C SER A 80 -18.91 0.58 17.19
N PRO A 81 -18.88 -0.41 18.12
CA PRO A 81 -17.70 -1.26 18.31
C PRO A 81 -17.19 -1.90 17.01
N ASP A 82 -18.11 -2.43 16.20
CA ASP A 82 -17.78 -3.05 14.90
C ASP A 82 -17.11 -2.06 13.93
N MET A 83 -17.56 -0.80 13.92
CA MET A 83 -16.97 0.24 13.08
C MET A 83 -15.58 0.63 13.59
N GLN A 84 -15.39 0.72 14.92
CA GLN A 84 -14.08 0.97 15.50
C GLN A 84 -13.09 -0.15 15.14
N ASP A 85 -13.52 -1.41 15.23
CA ASP A 85 -12.68 -2.56 14.90
C ASP A 85 -12.36 -2.64 13.41
N LEU A 86 -13.34 -2.35 12.55
CA LEU A 86 -13.11 -2.20 11.12
C LEU A 86 -12.02 -1.16 10.83
N ILE A 87 -12.14 0.04 11.40
CA ILE A 87 -11.17 1.13 11.19
C ILE A 87 -9.78 0.74 11.70
N ARG A 88 -9.66 0.05 12.84
CA ARG A 88 -8.35 -0.42 13.37
C ARG A 88 -7.66 -1.43 12.46
N GLN A 89 -8.43 -2.25 11.75
CA GLN A 89 -7.93 -3.24 10.80
C GLN A 89 -7.47 -2.62 9.48
N ILE A 90 -8.01 -1.45 9.11
CA ILE A 90 -7.63 -0.74 7.89
C ILE A 90 -6.27 -0.09 8.08
N LYS A 91 -5.29 -0.52 7.29
CA LYS A 91 -3.95 0.03 7.24
C LYS A 91 -3.84 1.05 6.11
N ARG A 92 -3.12 2.13 6.41
CA ARG A 92 -2.62 3.05 5.39
C ARG A 92 -1.33 2.45 4.85
N VAL A 93 -1.24 2.32 3.53
CA VAL A 93 -0.07 1.79 2.85
C VAL A 93 0.59 2.91 2.08
N ARG A 94 1.90 3.11 2.27
CA ARG A 94 2.74 3.92 1.38
C ARG A 94 3.43 2.97 0.42
N VAL A 95 3.26 3.19 -0.87
CA VAL A 95 3.90 2.42 -1.93
C VAL A 95 5.01 3.28 -2.50
N ILE A 96 6.26 2.84 -2.34
CA ILE A 96 7.42 3.52 -2.93
C ILE A 96 7.83 2.77 -4.18
N PHE A 97 8.01 3.51 -5.27
CA PHE A 97 8.54 3.03 -6.54
C PHE A 97 9.92 3.63 -6.75
N GLY A 98 10.87 2.84 -7.20
CA GLY A 98 12.21 3.34 -7.52
C GLY A 98 13.20 2.23 -7.84
N THR A 99 14.47 2.46 -7.55
CA THR A 99 15.49 1.41 -7.62
C THR A 99 16.08 1.12 -6.25
N VAL A 100 16.56 -0.11 -6.08
CA VAL A 100 17.17 -0.57 -4.85
C VAL A 100 18.45 -1.34 -5.16
N SER A 101 19.44 -1.20 -4.29
CA SER A 101 20.62 -2.05 -4.23
C SER A 101 20.88 -2.50 -2.80
N PHE A 102 21.54 -3.64 -2.67
CA PHE A 102 21.91 -4.21 -1.37
C PHE A 102 23.41 -4.45 -1.31
N GLU A 103 23.97 -4.33 -0.11
CA GLU A 103 25.35 -4.72 0.17
C GLU A 103 25.37 -6.10 0.83
N ASP A 104 26.32 -6.94 0.42
CA ASP A 104 26.56 -8.28 0.95
C ASP A 104 25.28 -9.15 1.05
N ALA A 105 24.41 -9.04 0.04
CA ALA A 105 23.15 -9.75 0.02
C ALA A 105 23.36 -11.27 -0.06
N VAL A 106 22.59 -12.02 0.74
CA VAL A 106 22.60 -13.48 0.78
C VAL A 106 21.21 -14.05 0.53
N ASP A 107 21.18 -15.28 0.01
CA ASP A 107 19.95 -16.04 -0.15
C ASP A 107 19.51 -16.64 1.21
N GLN A 108 18.38 -17.36 1.19
CA GLN A 108 17.87 -18.11 2.34
C GLN A 108 18.83 -19.17 2.92
N ASN A 109 19.86 -19.58 2.18
CA ASN A 109 20.88 -20.53 2.62
C ASN A 109 22.16 -19.83 3.09
N GLY A 110 22.19 -18.49 3.10
CA GLY A 110 23.37 -17.69 3.42
C GLY A 110 24.40 -17.63 2.30
N GLN A 111 24.06 -18.03 1.08
CA GLN A 111 24.94 -17.94 -0.08
C GLN A 111 24.86 -16.55 -0.70
N PRO A 112 25.99 -15.91 -1.06
CA PRO A 112 25.98 -14.62 -1.75
C PRO A 112 25.15 -14.67 -3.04
N VAL A 113 24.27 -13.68 -3.25
CA VAL A 113 23.35 -13.66 -4.41
C VAL A 113 24.01 -13.07 -5.68
N GLY A 114 25.29 -12.69 -5.59
CA GLY A 114 26.10 -12.20 -6.70
C GLY A 114 25.60 -10.87 -7.29
N ASP A 115 26.09 -10.53 -8.49
CA ASP A 115 25.92 -9.20 -9.11
C ASP A 115 24.47 -8.84 -9.47
N LYS A 116 23.54 -9.82 -9.43
CA LYS A 116 22.14 -9.63 -9.84
C LYS A 116 21.34 -8.70 -8.94
N VAL A 117 21.80 -8.50 -7.70
CA VAL A 117 21.07 -7.74 -6.66
C VAL A 117 21.90 -6.59 -6.08
N THR A 118 23.18 -6.51 -6.44
CA THR A 118 24.09 -5.44 -6.04
C THR A 118 24.00 -4.24 -6.99
N ALA A 119 23.70 -4.47 -8.28
CA ALA A 119 23.34 -3.39 -9.20
C ALA A 119 21.94 -2.85 -8.87
N ALA A 120 21.75 -1.53 -8.96
CA ALA A 120 20.46 -0.91 -8.69
C ALA A 120 19.39 -1.46 -9.64
N TYR A 121 18.35 -2.09 -9.09
CA TYR A 121 17.28 -2.71 -9.88
C TYR A 121 15.89 -2.15 -9.49
N PRO A 122 14.92 -2.13 -10.42
CA PRO A 122 13.57 -1.65 -10.14
C PRO A 122 12.90 -2.39 -8.99
N PHE A 123 12.26 -1.67 -8.08
CA PHE A 123 11.51 -2.26 -6.98
C PHE A 123 10.24 -1.48 -6.64
N ILE A 124 9.33 -2.16 -5.95
CA ILE A 124 8.12 -1.60 -5.37
C ILE A 124 8.07 -2.03 -3.91
N TRP A 125 7.90 -1.09 -3.00
CA TRP A 125 7.79 -1.37 -1.57
C TRP A 125 6.49 -0.86 -0.99
N GLU A 126 5.62 -1.79 -0.60
CA GLU A 126 4.38 -1.53 0.12
C GLU A 126 4.63 -1.52 1.64
N ILE A 127 4.50 -0.36 2.26
CA ILE A 127 4.78 -0.14 3.67
C ILE A 127 3.46 0.09 4.42
N ASP A 128 3.07 -0.87 5.26
CA ASP A 128 1.85 -0.81 6.08
C ASP A 128 2.12 -0.77 7.60
N ASN A 129 3.38 -0.96 8.01
CA ASN A 129 3.81 -0.71 9.38
C ASN A 129 3.77 0.80 9.67
N LYS A 130 3.10 1.19 10.75
CA LYS A 130 2.86 2.60 11.12
C LYS A 130 4.15 3.41 11.27
N ASP A 131 5.16 2.85 11.91
CA ASP A 131 6.39 3.56 12.22
C ASP A 131 7.26 3.69 10.98
N ALA A 132 7.42 2.60 10.21
CA ALA A 132 8.09 2.66 8.90
C ALA A 132 7.39 3.62 7.93
N PHE A 133 6.05 3.62 7.90
CA PHE A 133 5.26 4.56 7.08
C PHE A 133 5.59 6.02 7.40
N LYS A 134 5.77 6.33 8.70
CA LYS A 134 6.15 7.66 9.17
C LYS A 134 7.62 7.97 8.85
N THR A 135 8.54 7.05 9.15
CA THR A 135 9.98 7.22 8.87
C THR A 135 10.22 7.64 7.42
N LEU A 136 9.61 6.91 6.47
CA LEU A 136 9.73 7.23 5.05
C LEU A 136 8.97 8.51 4.68
N GLY A 137 7.80 8.75 5.28
CA GLY A 137 7.06 9.99 5.09
C GLY A 137 7.87 11.23 5.46
N ASP A 138 8.59 11.18 6.57
CA ASP A 138 9.46 12.26 7.03
C ASP A 138 10.62 12.49 6.04
N ARG A 139 11.17 11.42 5.42
CA ARG A 139 12.18 11.56 4.36
C ARG A 139 11.63 12.20 3.10
N PHE A 140 10.42 11.83 2.67
CA PHE A 140 9.77 12.47 1.53
C PHE A 140 9.45 13.95 1.79
N ALA A 141 9.06 14.29 3.03
CA ALA A 141 8.86 15.68 3.43
C ALA A 141 10.17 16.50 3.38
N GLU A 142 11.31 15.87 3.68
CA GLU A 142 12.63 16.50 3.57
C GLU A 142 12.98 16.91 2.12
N TYR A 143 12.70 16.04 1.13
CA TYR A 143 12.84 16.41 -0.29
C TYR A 143 11.99 17.62 -0.66
N SER A 144 10.71 17.62 -0.28
CA SER A 144 9.80 18.73 -0.56
C SER A 144 10.26 20.03 0.11
N ALA A 145 10.69 19.98 1.36
CA ALA A 145 11.19 21.15 2.10
C ALA A 145 12.46 21.76 1.48
N LYS A 146 13.29 20.93 0.83
CA LYS A 146 14.50 21.35 0.12
C LYS A 146 14.28 21.64 -1.37
N SER A 147 13.04 21.51 -1.86
CA SER A 147 12.70 21.64 -3.29
C SER A 147 13.54 20.72 -4.19
N LYS A 148 13.78 19.49 -3.72
CA LYS A 148 14.57 18.47 -4.41
C LYS A 148 13.67 17.35 -4.93
N LEU A 149 13.99 16.82 -6.10
CA LEU A 149 13.28 15.67 -6.67
C LEU A 149 13.81 14.37 -6.05
N PRO A 150 12.94 13.46 -5.57
CA PRO A 150 13.39 12.22 -4.94
C PRO A 150 14.33 11.39 -5.82
N LEU A 151 14.07 11.30 -7.13
CA LEU A 151 14.88 10.49 -8.05
C LEU A 151 16.30 11.00 -8.25
N GLN A 152 16.62 12.22 -7.83
CA GLN A 152 17.98 12.75 -7.96
C GLN A 152 18.87 12.38 -6.76
N TYR A 153 18.36 11.64 -5.78
CA TYR A 153 19.06 11.35 -4.53
C TYR A 153 18.77 9.93 -4.07
N VAL A 154 19.58 9.45 -3.13
CA VAL A 154 19.40 8.13 -2.50
C VAL A 154 19.04 8.26 -1.03
N MET A 155 18.43 7.19 -0.50
CA MET A 155 18.20 6.95 0.91
C MET A 155 18.96 5.70 1.33
N HIS A 156 19.73 5.82 2.42
CA HIS A 156 20.42 4.70 3.04
C HIS A 156 19.64 4.14 4.23
N PHE A 157 19.62 2.81 4.31
CA PHE A 157 18.94 2.01 5.32
C PHE A 157 19.95 1.11 6.02
N ASP A 158 20.73 1.70 6.93
CA ASP A 158 21.88 1.01 7.52
C ASP A 158 21.58 0.37 8.88
N ASN A 159 20.48 0.77 9.51
CA ASN A 159 20.14 0.37 10.87
C ASN A 159 18.63 0.14 11.03
N THR A 160 18.29 -0.61 12.08
CA THR A 160 16.91 -0.79 12.52
C THR A 160 16.72 -0.33 13.96
N ILE A 161 15.48 0.04 14.28
CA ILE A 161 15.03 0.35 15.64
C ILE A 161 14.28 -0.87 16.16
N GLU A 162 14.62 -1.30 17.37
CA GLU A 162 13.91 -2.34 18.10
C GLU A 162 12.62 -1.77 18.72
N ASN A 163 11.49 -2.43 18.47
CA ASN A 163 10.19 -2.08 19.01
C ASN A 163 9.68 -3.20 19.91
N PRO A 164 9.56 -2.98 21.23
CA PRO A 164 9.07 -3.99 22.16
C PRO A 164 7.55 -4.19 22.03
N LEU A 165 7.10 -5.44 22.17
CA LEU A 165 5.69 -5.81 22.26
C LEU A 165 5.32 -6.17 23.70
N PRO A 166 4.05 -5.99 24.12
CA PRO A 166 3.60 -6.29 25.49
C PRO A 166 3.83 -7.75 25.93
N ASN A 167 3.91 -8.67 24.98
CA ASN A 167 4.15 -10.10 25.23
C ASN A 167 5.65 -10.45 25.40
N GLY A 168 6.54 -9.46 25.43
CA GLY A 168 8.00 -9.66 25.52
C GLY A 168 8.68 -9.95 24.19
N SER A 169 7.94 -10.15 23.10
CA SER A 169 8.49 -10.21 21.75
C SER A 169 8.90 -8.82 21.25
N LYS A 170 9.66 -8.78 20.15
CA LYS A 170 10.18 -7.55 19.56
C LYS A 170 10.01 -7.61 18.04
N PHE A 171 9.82 -6.46 17.41
CA PHE A 171 9.91 -6.30 15.96
C PHE A 171 10.84 -5.14 15.61
N TYR A 172 11.36 -5.12 14.40
CA TYR A 172 12.34 -4.11 13.98
C TYR A 172 11.77 -3.25 12.86
N THR A 173 12.01 -1.94 12.91
CA THR A 173 11.62 -0.98 11.87
C THR A 173 12.86 -0.30 11.30
N PRO A 174 12.87 0.02 10.00
CA PRO A 174 14.02 0.65 9.37
C PRO A 174 14.26 2.06 9.92
N THR A 175 15.53 2.45 9.95
CA THR A 175 15.94 3.85 9.89
C THR A 175 16.25 4.22 8.44
N ALA A 176 16.03 5.48 8.08
CA ALA A 176 16.30 5.96 6.73
C ALA A 176 16.96 7.33 6.81
N LYS A 177 18.01 7.54 6.00
CA LYS A 177 18.69 8.82 5.86
C LYS A 177 18.83 9.16 4.39
N VAL A 178 18.35 10.33 3.99
CA VAL A 178 18.58 10.85 2.63
C VAL A 178 20.01 11.35 2.54
N ASP A 179 20.70 10.98 1.47
CA ASP A 179 21.97 11.59 1.10
C ASP A 179 21.73 12.73 0.10
N PHE A 180 22.11 13.94 0.49
CA PHE A 180 22.06 15.15 -0.35
C PHE A 180 23.45 15.61 -0.81
N SER A 181 24.49 14.81 -0.54
CA SER A 181 25.88 15.15 -0.91
C SER A 181 26.15 14.90 -2.39
N GLU A 182 25.41 13.99 -3.02
CA GLU A 182 25.49 13.65 -4.44
C GLU A 182 24.12 13.82 -5.10
N GLU A 183 24.11 14.47 -6.26
CA GLU A 183 22.91 14.67 -7.08
C GLU A 183 23.06 13.87 -8.37
N PHE A 184 22.16 12.91 -8.57
CA PHE A 184 22.12 12.07 -9.76
C PHE A 184 21.47 12.83 -10.92
N GLU A 185 22.09 12.76 -12.10
CA GLU A 185 21.49 13.21 -13.36
C GLU A 185 20.29 12.32 -13.70
N ILE A 186 19.24 12.92 -14.27
CA ILE A 186 18.07 12.19 -14.75
C ILE A 186 18.37 11.73 -16.17
N THR A 187 18.40 10.41 -16.39
CA THR A 187 18.72 9.84 -17.71
C THR A 187 17.46 9.40 -18.46
N GLU A 188 17.61 9.06 -19.75
CA GLU A 188 16.51 8.48 -20.55
C GLU A 188 16.01 7.14 -19.96
N GLU A 189 16.90 6.35 -19.34
CA GLU A 189 16.52 5.13 -18.64
C GLU A 189 15.67 5.42 -17.39
N ASP A 190 15.96 6.51 -16.66
CA ASP A 190 15.15 6.94 -15.53
C ASP A 190 13.74 7.33 -16.00
N GLU A 191 13.61 8.07 -17.11
CA GLU A 191 12.31 8.43 -17.68
C GLU A 191 11.51 7.19 -18.10
N LYS A 192 12.16 6.25 -18.80
CA LYS A 192 11.53 4.99 -19.20
C LYS A 192 11.04 4.20 -17.98
N LEU A 193 11.87 4.08 -16.95
CA LEU A 193 11.49 3.36 -15.73
C LEU A 193 10.34 4.06 -14.99
N PHE A 194 10.35 5.39 -14.97
CA PHE A 194 9.24 6.17 -14.43
C PHE A 194 7.93 5.93 -15.19
N HIS A 195 7.99 5.80 -16.52
CA HIS A 195 6.83 5.40 -17.33
C HIS A 195 6.35 3.98 -16.99
N ASP A 196 7.27 3.01 -16.88
CA ASP A 196 6.93 1.62 -16.51
C ASP A 196 6.22 1.56 -15.15
N PHE A 197 6.65 2.37 -14.17
CA PHE A 197 5.98 2.47 -12.87
C PHE A 197 4.59 3.11 -12.96
N ASN A 198 4.39 4.13 -13.79
CA ASN A 198 3.06 4.70 -14.01
C ASN A 198 2.11 3.69 -14.68
N ASP A 199 2.61 2.91 -15.64
CA ASP A 199 1.85 1.83 -16.27
C ASP A 199 1.48 0.73 -15.26
N PHE A 200 2.39 0.38 -14.36
CA PHE A 200 2.07 -0.53 -13.25
C PHE A 200 0.94 0.02 -12.38
N ILE A 201 1.01 1.30 -11.96
CA ILE A 201 -0.03 1.94 -11.14
C ILE A 201 -1.36 1.96 -11.88
N LYS A 202 -1.35 2.30 -13.17
CA LYS A 202 -2.55 2.30 -14.01
C LYS A 202 -3.17 0.90 -14.08
N ASN A 203 -2.38 -0.12 -14.38
CA ASN A 203 -2.86 -1.50 -14.48
C ASN A 203 -3.42 -2.00 -13.14
N PHE A 204 -2.76 -1.67 -12.02
CA PHE A 204 -3.26 -1.98 -10.69
C PHE A 204 -4.61 -1.28 -10.42
N ASN A 205 -4.71 0.01 -10.72
CA ASN A 205 -5.95 0.78 -10.52
C ASN A 205 -7.08 0.31 -11.42
N ASP A 206 -6.81 0.01 -12.69
CA ASP A 206 -7.78 -0.51 -13.65
C ASP A 206 -8.35 -1.85 -13.18
N TYR A 207 -7.51 -2.73 -12.61
CA TYR A 207 -7.94 -3.98 -11.99
C TYR A 207 -8.92 -3.74 -10.82
N ILE A 208 -8.60 -2.82 -9.91
CA ILE A 208 -9.47 -2.50 -8.77
C ILE A 208 -10.78 -1.87 -9.24
N CYS A 209 -10.72 -0.92 -10.17
CA CYS A 209 -11.91 -0.28 -10.75
C CYS A 209 -12.83 -1.29 -11.42
N LYS A 210 -12.28 -2.25 -12.19
CA LYS A 210 -13.08 -3.32 -12.79
C LYS A 210 -13.79 -4.17 -11.74
N GLN A 211 -13.10 -4.58 -10.68
CA GLN A 211 -13.73 -5.34 -9.58
C GLN A 211 -14.80 -4.52 -8.87
N TRP A 212 -14.57 -3.23 -8.68
CA TRP A 212 -15.56 -2.32 -8.12
C TRP A 212 -16.83 -2.27 -8.99
N GLU A 213 -16.68 -2.07 -10.29
CA GLU A 213 -17.80 -2.00 -11.24
C GLU A 213 -18.62 -3.31 -11.28
N GLU A 214 -17.94 -4.46 -11.34
CA GLU A 214 -18.60 -5.78 -11.32
C GLU A 214 -19.45 -6.00 -10.06
N LYS A 215 -18.94 -5.56 -8.90
CA LYS A 215 -19.64 -5.69 -7.62
C LYS A 215 -20.83 -4.74 -7.50
N VAL A 216 -20.64 -3.47 -7.87
CA VAL A 216 -21.74 -2.48 -7.89
C VAL A 216 -22.85 -2.91 -8.84
N GLN A 217 -22.52 -3.40 -10.04
CA GLN A 217 -23.53 -3.92 -10.98
C GLN A 217 -24.28 -5.14 -10.42
N THR A 218 -23.61 -5.99 -9.65
CA THR A 218 -24.23 -7.16 -9.01
C THR A 218 -25.20 -6.74 -7.90
N GLU A 219 -24.79 -5.78 -7.07
CA GLU A 219 -25.63 -5.22 -6.00
C GLU A 219 -26.86 -4.49 -6.58
N GLN A 220 -26.70 -3.72 -7.66
CA GLN A 220 -27.82 -3.05 -8.34
C GLN A 220 -28.84 -4.02 -8.94
N LYS A 221 -28.40 -5.19 -9.42
CA LYS A 221 -29.30 -6.21 -9.97
C LYS A 221 -30.03 -7.00 -8.89
N ASN A 222 -29.48 -7.06 -7.68
CA ASN A 222 -30.03 -7.76 -6.53
C ASN A 222 -30.06 -6.81 -5.32
N PRO A 223 -30.86 -5.73 -5.36
CA PRO A 223 -30.92 -4.76 -4.28
C PRO A 223 -31.37 -5.45 -2.99
N SER A 224 -30.82 -5.02 -1.85
CA SER A 224 -31.29 -5.52 -0.57
C SER A 224 -32.71 -5.01 -0.29
N ALA A 225 -33.46 -5.67 0.59
CA ALA A 225 -34.81 -5.23 0.96
C ALA A 225 -34.84 -3.78 1.48
N ALA A 226 -33.79 -3.36 2.20
CA ALA A 226 -33.64 -1.98 2.67
C ALA A 226 -33.38 -0.98 1.54
N ASP A 227 -32.66 -1.38 0.49
CA ASP A 227 -32.42 -0.53 -0.68
C ASP A 227 -33.69 -0.36 -1.50
N VAL A 228 -34.50 -1.43 -1.62
CA VAL A 228 -35.82 -1.37 -2.28
C VAL A 228 -36.77 -0.45 -1.52
N GLU A 229 -36.88 -0.59 -0.20
CA GLU A 229 -37.72 0.25 0.67
C GLU A 229 -37.33 1.74 0.56
N THR A 230 -36.02 2.04 0.57
CA THR A 230 -35.55 3.41 0.40
C THR A 230 -35.90 3.98 -0.98
N VAL A 231 -35.77 3.19 -2.06
CA VAL A 231 -36.14 3.63 -3.42
C VAL A 231 -37.64 3.84 -3.55
N GLU A 232 -38.46 2.98 -2.92
CA GLU A 232 -39.91 3.12 -2.88
C GLU A 232 -40.33 4.42 -2.16
N ASP A 233 -39.69 4.77 -1.04
CA ASP A 233 -39.92 6.03 -0.32
C ASP A 233 -39.60 7.29 -1.15
N PHE A 234 -38.68 7.22 -2.12
CA PHE A 234 -38.36 8.34 -3.01
C PHE A 234 -39.32 8.48 -4.20
N ILE A 235 -40.03 7.41 -4.60
CA ILE A 235 -40.95 7.42 -5.74
C ILE A 235 -42.29 8.09 -5.38
N ASP A 236 -42.67 8.08 -4.10
CA ASP A 236 -43.95 8.63 -3.62
C ASP A 236 -43.96 10.17 -3.43
N ILE A 237 -42.92 10.90 -3.88
CA ILE A 237 -42.81 12.37 -3.66
C ILE A 237 -43.25 13.22 -4.87
N ASP A 238 -43.48 12.63 -6.06
CA ASP A 238 -43.74 13.41 -7.30
C ASP A 238 -45.12 13.17 -7.97
N VAL A 239 -46.13 12.73 -7.22
CA VAL A 239 -47.52 12.67 -7.73
C VAL A 239 -48.47 13.43 -6.81
N ASP A 240 -48.31 14.76 -6.76
CA ASP A 240 -49.40 15.68 -6.42
C ASP A 240 -49.09 17.11 -6.91
N LYS A 241 -49.52 17.41 -8.14
CA LYS A 241 -49.77 18.77 -8.63
C LYS A 241 -50.96 18.81 -9.56
#